data_AF-A0A1N5UJ21-F1
#
_entry.id   AF-A0A1N5UJ21-F1
#
_cell.length_a   1.000
_cell.length_b   1.000
_cell.length_c   1.000
_cell.angle_alpha   90.00
_cell.angle_beta   90.00
_cell.angle_gamma   90.00
#
_symmetry.space_group_name_H-M   'P 1'
#
loop_
_entity.id
_entity.type
_entity.pdbx_description
1 polymer ?
#
loop_
_entity_poly.entity_id
_entity_poly.type
_entity_poly.pdbx_seq_one_letter_code
_entity_poly.pdbx_strand_id
1 'polypeptide(L)'
;MSLLTARPRLLALGEPTHGEDVLLELRNDLFRQLVEQEGYRTIAIESDCVMGLVVDDYVTSGTGTLDEVMERGFSHEWGAFAANRELVRWMRAYNDDRPASEQLRFAGFDGPLEIAGAASPRQALTALHSYLTTWVDPDLLPCTEETLNRLLGADDRWTNPAAMMDPSQSVGQTRDAGQLRLLADELMALLDAQTPHLIAASAREDWHRARLYGRTSIGLLRYHFGMADTSPSRLARLLGVRDSMMAANLLAIAERGPALVNAHNGHLQRNKSTMRMGDLPVGGAPARSSAPTWAGGTPSSPQPLARSATMAWARRLRTPSRVCCTRSRRSVTSSTPADWPLPSPT
;
A
#
# COMPACT_ATOMS: atom_id res chain seq x y z
N MET A 1 11.01 -6.83 -30.90
CA MET A 1 11.84 -5.74 -30.34
C MET A 1 11.76 -5.87 -28.82
N SER A 2 12.88 -5.96 -28.10
CA SER A 2 12.85 -5.94 -26.63
C SER A 2 12.68 -4.50 -26.17
N LEU A 3 11.55 -4.16 -25.55
CA LEU A 3 11.25 -2.81 -25.05
C LEU A 3 12.22 -2.38 -23.92
N LEU A 4 12.79 -3.36 -23.21
CA LEU A 4 13.69 -3.15 -22.08
C LEU A 4 14.97 -3.98 -22.29
N THR A 5 16.13 -3.41 -21.96
CA THR A 5 17.43 -4.13 -22.04
C THR A 5 17.52 -5.28 -21.05
N ALA A 6 16.83 -5.16 -19.91
CA ALA A 6 16.59 -6.23 -18.95
C ALA A 6 15.25 -5.97 -18.27
N ARG A 7 14.50 -7.05 -18.00
CA ARG A 7 13.19 -6.96 -17.34
C ARG A 7 13.34 -6.60 -15.86
N PRO A 8 12.87 -5.43 -15.39
CA PRO A 8 12.89 -5.09 -13.98
C PRO A 8 11.91 -5.96 -13.19
N ARG A 9 12.15 -6.09 -11.87
CA ARG A 9 11.21 -6.80 -10.98
C ARG A 9 9.92 -6.01 -10.74
N LEU A 10 10.02 -4.68 -10.75
CA LEU A 10 8.88 -3.78 -10.71
C LEU A 10 8.98 -2.81 -11.89
N LEU A 11 7.95 -2.83 -12.74
CA LEU A 11 7.76 -1.84 -13.80
C LEU A 11 6.53 -1.00 -13.47
N ALA A 12 6.75 0.26 -13.11
CA ALA A 12 5.70 1.13 -12.65
C ALA A 12 5.26 2.13 -13.73
N LEU A 13 3.96 2.20 -13.97
CA LEU A 13 3.28 3.15 -14.83
C LEU A 13 2.53 4.16 -13.98
N GLY A 14 3.05 5.39 -13.94
CA GLY A 14 2.44 6.47 -13.19
C GLY A 14 1.40 7.25 -13.97
N GLU A 15 0.37 7.74 -13.29
CA GLU A 15 -0.62 8.67 -13.84
C GLU A 15 -0.49 10.08 -13.23
N PRO A 16 -0.66 11.15 -14.04
CA PRO A 16 -0.61 12.53 -13.57
C PRO A 16 -1.83 12.96 -12.75
N THR A 17 -2.95 12.24 -12.88
CA THR A 17 -4.18 12.45 -12.12
C THR A 17 -4.95 11.13 -12.10
N HIS A 18 -5.73 10.91 -11.04
CA HIS A 18 -6.70 9.82 -10.98
C HIS A 18 -7.97 10.16 -11.78
N GLY A 19 -8.73 9.13 -12.16
CA GLY A 19 -10.09 9.28 -12.70
C GLY A 19 -10.19 9.65 -14.19
N GLU A 20 -9.08 9.58 -14.93
CA GLU A 20 -9.09 9.85 -16.38
C GLU A 20 -9.18 8.54 -17.18
N ASP A 21 -10.33 8.28 -17.78
CA ASP A 21 -10.64 7.02 -18.48
C ASP A 21 -9.61 6.69 -19.56
N VAL A 22 -9.19 7.68 -20.36
CA VAL A 22 -8.21 7.49 -21.45
C VAL A 22 -6.86 6.98 -20.91
N LEU A 23 -6.44 7.45 -19.73
CA LEU A 23 -5.20 6.98 -19.11
C LEU A 23 -5.33 5.54 -18.62
N LEU A 24 -6.48 5.20 -18.05
CA LEU A 24 -6.76 3.87 -17.52
C LEU A 24 -6.90 2.82 -18.64
N GLU A 25 -7.51 3.18 -19.77
CA GLU A 25 -7.59 2.36 -20.99
C GLU A 25 -6.21 2.09 -21.58
N LEU A 26 -5.40 3.14 -21.77
CA LEU A 26 -4.03 3.00 -22.27
C LEU A 26 -3.17 2.13 -21.32
N ARG A 27 -3.34 2.31 -20.01
CA ARG A 27 -2.69 1.50 -18.98
C ARG A 27 -3.07 0.02 -19.12
N ASN A 28 -4.33 -0.29 -19.40
CA ASN A 28 -4.75 -1.67 -19.64
C ASN A 28 -4.08 -2.25 -20.89
N ASP A 29 -4.12 -1.54 -22.02
CA ASP A 29 -3.52 -2.02 -23.28
C ASP A 29 -2.02 -2.30 -23.13
N LEU A 30 -1.30 -1.41 -22.44
CA LEU A 30 0.11 -1.60 -22.14
C LEU A 30 0.34 -2.81 -21.21
N PHE A 31 -0.49 -2.99 -20.18
CA PHE A 31 -0.38 -4.13 -19.28
C PHE A 31 -0.61 -5.46 -20.00
N ARG A 32 -1.60 -5.54 -20.89
CA ARG A 32 -1.85 -6.73 -21.73
C ARG A 32 -0.61 -7.09 -22.55
N GLN A 33 -0.05 -6.11 -23.26
CA GLN A 33 1.16 -6.31 -24.06
C GLN A 33 2.35 -6.77 -23.21
N LEU A 34 2.58 -6.16 -22.05
CA LEU A 34 3.69 -6.51 -21.16
C LEU A 34 3.52 -7.89 -20.53
N VAL A 35 2.30 -8.30 -20.22
CA VAL A 35 2.01 -9.66 -19.74
C VAL A 35 2.29 -10.69 -20.84
N GLU A 36 1.78 -10.44 -22.06
CA GLU A 36 1.87 -11.39 -23.17
C GLU A 36 3.28 -11.50 -23.76
N GLN A 37 4.00 -10.39 -23.86
CA GLN A 37 5.29 -10.33 -24.57
C GLN A 37 6.50 -10.33 -23.62
N GLU A 38 6.36 -9.77 -22.43
CA GLU A 38 7.47 -9.59 -21.47
C GLU A 38 7.31 -10.49 -20.23
N GLY A 39 6.24 -11.29 -20.14
CA GLY A 39 6.06 -12.35 -19.14
C GLY A 39 5.90 -11.85 -17.70
N TYR A 40 5.32 -10.68 -17.50
CA TYR A 40 4.88 -10.23 -16.17
C TYR A 40 3.68 -11.06 -15.70
N ARG A 41 3.61 -11.35 -14.41
CA ARG A 41 2.59 -12.25 -13.82
C ARG A 41 1.80 -11.64 -12.67
N THR A 42 2.11 -10.42 -12.27
CA THR A 42 1.34 -9.70 -11.25
C THR A 42 1.06 -8.29 -11.70
N ILE A 43 -0.19 -7.87 -11.53
CA ILE A 43 -0.62 -6.49 -11.73
C ILE A 43 -0.98 -5.93 -10.36
N ALA A 44 -0.27 -4.88 -9.96
CA ALA A 44 -0.42 -4.21 -8.69
C ALA A 44 -1.01 -2.81 -8.90
N ILE A 45 -2.15 -2.53 -8.28
CA ILE A 45 -2.86 -1.24 -8.36
C ILE A 45 -2.76 -0.55 -7.01
N GLU A 46 -2.68 0.79 -7.01
CA GLU A 46 -2.64 1.65 -5.82
C GLU A 46 -3.99 1.68 -5.08
N SER A 47 -4.49 0.50 -4.75
CA SER A 47 -5.73 0.24 -4.03
C SER A 47 -5.40 -0.60 -2.79
N ASP A 48 -6.33 -0.63 -1.85
CA ASP A 48 -6.25 -1.40 -0.61
C ASP A 48 -5.78 -2.86 -0.87
N CYS A 49 -4.66 -3.20 -0.22
CA CYS A 49 -4.00 -4.49 -0.34
C CYS A 49 -4.79 -5.69 0.20
N VAL A 50 -5.71 -5.46 1.14
CA VAL A 50 -6.61 -6.50 1.66
C VAL A 50 -7.83 -6.64 0.78
N MET A 51 -8.44 -5.54 0.32
CA MET A 51 -9.55 -5.60 -0.65
C MET A 51 -9.11 -6.27 -1.96
N GLY A 52 -7.88 -6.01 -2.42
CA GLY A 52 -7.32 -6.63 -3.61
C GLY A 52 -7.27 -8.16 -3.58
N LEU A 53 -7.35 -8.80 -2.41
CA LEU A 53 -7.48 -10.27 -2.31
C LEU A 53 -8.79 -10.76 -2.93
N VAL A 54 -9.88 -9.99 -2.84
CA VAL A 54 -11.18 -10.33 -3.47
C VAL A 54 -11.03 -10.39 -4.98
N VAL A 55 -10.31 -9.43 -5.58
CA VAL A 55 -10.03 -9.42 -7.01
C VAL A 55 -9.10 -10.58 -7.40
N ASP A 56 -8.05 -10.84 -6.61
CA ASP A 56 -7.12 -11.95 -6.86
C ASP A 56 -7.83 -13.32 -6.80
N ASP A 57 -8.72 -13.52 -5.83
CA ASP A 57 -9.54 -14.73 -5.70
C ASP A 57 -10.48 -14.90 -6.92
N TYR A 58 -11.12 -13.83 -7.37
CA TYR A 58 -11.94 -13.87 -8.57
C TYR A 58 -11.13 -14.22 -9.83
N VAL A 59 -10.02 -13.54 -10.10
CA VAL A 59 -9.25 -13.77 -11.34
C VAL A 59 -8.59 -15.15 -11.35
N THR A 60 -8.20 -15.71 -10.20
CA THR A 60 -7.53 -17.02 -10.13
C THR A 60 -8.50 -18.18 -10.03
N SER A 61 -9.53 -18.08 -9.20
CA SER A 61 -10.44 -19.20 -8.87
C SER A 61 -11.87 -19.02 -9.39
N GLY A 62 -12.25 -17.82 -9.85
CA GLY A 62 -13.63 -17.51 -10.23
C GLY A 62 -14.56 -17.35 -9.04
N THR A 63 -14.03 -17.08 -7.84
CA THR A 63 -14.83 -16.86 -6.63
C THR A 63 -15.62 -15.55 -6.73
N GLY A 64 -16.93 -15.62 -6.51
CA GLY A 64 -17.83 -14.47 -6.57
C GLY A 64 -18.20 -14.05 -8.00
N THR A 65 -18.98 -12.97 -8.11
CA THR A 65 -19.34 -12.35 -9.40
C THR A 65 -18.48 -11.13 -9.70
N LEU A 66 -18.35 -10.75 -10.97
CA LEU A 66 -17.62 -9.54 -11.35
C LEU A 66 -18.19 -8.30 -10.66
N ASP A 67 -19.52 -8.20 -10.50
CA ASP A 67 -20.16 -7.04 -9.86
C ASP A 67 -19.76 -6.92 -8.38
N GLU A 68 -19.84 -8.01 -7.62
CA GLU A 68 -19.42 -8.04 -6.21
C GLU A 68 -17.91 -7.72 -6.06
N VAL A 69 -17.09 -8.20 -6.98
CA VAL A 69 -15.65 -7.96 -6.99
C VAL A 69 -15.33 -6.50 -7.29
N MET A 70 -16.04 -5.88 -8.22
CA MET A 70 -15.87 -4.44 -8.48
C MET A 70 -16.35 -3.60 -7.30
N GLU A 71 -17.41 -3.99 -6.60
CA GLU A 71 -17.91 -3.28 -5.43
C GLU A 71 -16.97 -3.38 -4.22
N ARG A 72 -16.34 -4.54 -4.00
CA ARG A 72 -15.63 -4.84 -2.74
C ARG A 72 -14.12 -5.00 -2.87
N GLY A 73 -13.61 -5.07 -4.09
CA GLY A 73 -12.21 -5.38 -4.40
C GLY A 73 -11.30 -4.17 -4.54
N PHE A 74 -11.85 -2.96 -4.51
CA PHE A 74 -11.13 -1.71 -4.74
C PHE A 74 -11.46 -0.67 -3.66
N SER A 75 -10.45 0.09 -3.23
CA SER A 75 -10.64 1.32 -2.44
C SER A 75 -10.84 2.54 -3.35
N HIS A 76 -11.10 3.70 -2.75
CA HIS A 76 -11.23 4.98 -3.46
C HIS A 76 -12.31 5.01 -4.56
N GLU A 77 -13.32 4.13 -4.45
CA GLU A 77 -14.39 3.97 -5.44
C GLU A 77 -13.90 3.55 -6.84
N TRP A 78 -12.64 3.09 -6.95
CA TRP A 78 -12.04 2.73 -8.24
C TRP A 78 -12.70 1.53 -8.91
N GLY A 79 -13.56 0.82 -8.17
CA GLY A 79 -14.48 -0.17 -8.71
C GLY A 79 -15.47 0.37 -9.74
N ALA A 80 -15.81 1.66 -9.65
CA ALA A 80 -16.73 2.34 -10.57
C ALA A 80 -16.11 2.64 -11.94
N PHE A 81 -14.77 2.61 -12.06
CA PHE A 81 -14.11 2.88 -13.33
C PHE A 81 -14.24 1.71 -14.29
N ALA A 82 -14.83 1.97 -15.46
CA ALA A 82 -15.05 0.96 -16.50
C ALA A 82 -13.74 0.27 -16.92
N ALA A 83 -12.65 1.02 -17.02
CA ALA A 83 -11.34 0.47 -17.34
C ALA A 83 -10.83 -0.53 -16.28
N ASN A 84 -11.09 -0.32 -14.98
CA ASN A 84 -10.69 -1.30 -13.96
C ASN A 84 -11.55 -2.57 -14.06
N ARG A 85 -12.85 -2.44 -14.33
CA ARG A 85 -13.72 -3.59 -14.61
C ARG A 85 -13.23 -4.40 -15.80
N GLU A 86 -12.85 -3.71 -16.88
CA GLU A 86 -12.31 -4.33 -18.09
C GLU A 86 -10.95 -5.01 -17.87
N LEU A 87 -10.12 -4.46 -16.98
CA LEU A 87 -8.88 -5.09 -16.56
C LEU A 87 -9.15 -6.40 -15.83
N VAL A 88 -10.03 -6.40 -14.82
CA VAL A 88 -10.39 -7.60 -14.04
C VAL A 88 -11.03 -8.67 -14.92
N ARG A 89 -11.96 -8.27 -15.81
CA ARG A 89 -12.58 -9.17 -16.79
C ARG A 89 -11.55 -9.83 -17.69
N TRP A 90 -10.60 -9.04 -18.22
CA TRP A 90 -9.53 -9.58 -19.06
C TRP A 90 -8.58 -10.50 -18.27
N MET A 91 -8.20 -10.14 -17.04
CA MET A 91 -7.34 -10.98 -16.20
C MET A 91 -7.99 -12.34 -15.92
N ARG A 92 -9.30 -12.37 -15.66
CA ARG A 92 -10.05 -13.61 -15.48
C ARG A 92 -10.02 -14.46 -16.76
N ALA A 93 -10.36 -13.87 -17.90
CA ALA A 93 -10.33 -14.56 -19.18
C ALA A 93 -8.91 -15.03 -19.58
N TYR A 94 -7.88 -14.29 -19.20
CA TYR A 94 -6.49 -14.68 -19.41
C TYR A 94 -6.12 -15.94 -18.61
N ASN A 95 -6.65 -16.05 -17.38
CA ASN A 95 -6.38 -17.15 -16.46
C ASN A 95 -7.21 -18.40 -16.75
N ASP A 96 -8.30 -18.29 -17.52
CA ASP A 96 -9.12 -19.42 -17.91
C ASP A 96 -8.24 -20.49 -18.60
N ASP A 97 -8.40 -21.75 -18.18
CA ASP A 97 -7.65 -22.93 -18.61
C ASP A 97 -6.12 -22.89 -18.41
N ARG A 98 -5.58 -21.90 -17.69
CA ARG A 98 -4.15 -21.84 -17.34
C ARG A 98 -3.85 -22.55 -16.02
N PRO A 99 -2.72 -23.27 -15.92
CA PRO A 99 -2.25 -23.80 -14.64
C PRO A 99 -1.87 -22.66 -13.70
N ALA A 100 -2.00 -22.88 -12.38
CA ALA A 100 -1.76 -21.86 -11.36
C ALA A 100 -0.39 -21.15 -11.46
N SER A 101 0.65 -21.83 -11.96
CA SER A 101 1.98 -21.25 -12.18
C SER A 101 2.06 -20.23 -13.31
N GLU A 102 1.07 -20.20 -14.21
CA GLU A 102 0.99 -19.30 -15.36
C GLU A 102 -0.09 -18.22 -15.22
N GLN A 103 -0.94 -18.35 -14.20
CA GLN A 103 -2.01 -17.39 -13.94
C GLN A 103 -1.45 -16.02 -13.54
N LEU A 104 -2.12 -14.98 -14.02
CA LEU A 104 -1.99 -13.62 -13.52
C LEU A 104 -2.53 -13.52 -12.10
N ARG A 105 -1.83 -12.72 -11.30
CA ARG A 105 -2.22 -12.34 -9.95
C ARG A 105 -2.57 -10.86 -9.91
N PHE A 106 -3.60 -10.53 -9.13
CA PHE A 106 -3.94 -9.16 -8.80
C PHE A 106 -3.40 -8.82 -7.42
N ALA A 107 -2.99 -7.56 -7.22
CA ALA A 107 -2.65 -7.06 -5.91
C ALA A 107 -3.09 -5.60 -5.76
N GLY A 108 -3.76 -5.27 -4.65
CA GLY A 108 -3.67 -3.93 -4.10
C GLY A 108 -2.32 -3.79 -3.40
N PHE A 109 -1.68 -2.63 -3.48
CA PHE A 109 -0.47 -2.37 -2.70
C PHE A 109 -0.60 -1.24 -1.69
N ASP A 110 -1.70 -0.49 -1.69
CA ASP A 110 -1.95 0.51 -0.66
C ASP A 110 -2.41 -0.11 0.67
N GLY A 111 -2.25 0.61 1.77
CA GLY A 111 -2.87 0.23 3.03
C GLY A 111 -4.40 0.33 2.96
N PRO A 112 -5.13 -0.29 3.91
CA PRO A 112 -6.56 -0.08 4.11
C PRO A 112 -6.87 1.33 4.67
N LEU A 113 -6.59 2.34 3.85
CA LEU A 113 -6.58 3.75 4.18
C LEU A 113 -7.41 4.51 3.16
N GLU A 114 -8.18 5.49 3.62
CA GLU A 114 -8.93 6.44 2.79
C GLU A 114 -8.45 7.86 3.05
N ILE A 115 -8.96 8.84 2.28
CA ILE A 115 -8.55 10.24 2.40
C ILE A 115 -8.71 10.76 3.85
N ALA A 116 -9.84 10.45 4.48
CA ALA A 116 -10.19 10.93 5.82
C ALA A 116 -10.28 9.82 6.87
N GLY A 117 -9.77 8.62 6.59
CA GLY A 117 -9.98 7.48 7.47
C GLY A 117 -8.98 6.35 7.29
N ALA A 118 -9.03 5.41 8.23
CA ALA A 118 -8.27 4.17 8.19
C ALA A 118 -9.15 3.05 8.70
N ALA A 119 -9.01 1.85 8.13
CA ALA A 119 -9.75 0.69 8.59
C ALA A 119 -9.37 0.30 10.03
N SER A 120 -10.27 -0.45 10.69
CA SER A 120 -9.93 -1.15 11.93
C SER A 120 -8.81 -2.17 11.69
N PRO A 121 -7.82 -2.31 12.59
CA PRO A 121 -6.79 -3.34 12.47
C PRO A 121 -7.34 -4.75 12.71
N ARG A 122 -8.61 -4.89 13.13
CA ARG A 122 -9.28 -6.15 13.47
C ARG A 122 -9.07 -7.22 12.40
N GLN A 123 -9.54 -6.99 11.18
CA GLN A 123 -9.51 -8.01 10.11
C GLN A 123 -8.11 -8.58 9.92
N ALA A 124 -7.11 -7.71 9.83
CA ALA A 124 -5.73 -8.11 9.61
C ALA A 124 -5.14 -8.83 10.83
N LEU A 125 -5.40 -8.34 12.05
CA LEU A 125 -4.90 -9.00 13.26
C LEU A 125 -5.53 -10.37 13.50
N THR A 126 -6.85 -10.47 13.38
CA THR A 126 -7.56 -11.74 13.61
C THR A 126 -7.19 -12.75 12.55
N ALA A 127 -7.04 -12.35 11.27
CA ALA A 127 -6.62 -13.27 10.22
C ALA A 127 -5.20 -13.80 10.43
N LEU A 128 -4.25 -12.95 10.86
CA LEU A 128 -2.90 -13.41 11.23
C LEU A 128 -2.95 -14.38 12.42
N HIS A 129 -3.72 -14.03 13.46
CA HIS A 129 -3.84 -14.85 14.67
C HIS A 129 -4.49 -16.22 14.38
N SER A 130 -5.57 -16.26 13.60
CA SER A 130 -6.21 -17.52 13.17
C SER A 130 -5.27 -18.40 12.37
N TYR A 131 -4.48 -17.83 11.46
CA TYR A 131 -3.49 -18.58 10.70
C TYR A 131 -2.43 -19.19 11.62
N LEU A 132 -1.88 -18.42 12.56
CA LEU A 132 -0.88 -18.93 13.52
C LEU A 132 -1.48 -19.99 14.45
N THR A 133 -2.70 -19.78 14.95
CA THR A 133 -3.41 -20.74 15.79
C THR A 133 -3.64 -22.08 15.10
N THR A 134 -3.83 -22.07 13.78
CA THR A 134 -4.04 -23.30 13.00
C THR A 134 -2.76 -24.13 12.88
N TRP A 135 -1.60 -23.48 12.77
CA TRP A 135 -0.37 -24.14 12.31
C TRP A 135 0.78 -24.16 13.32
N VAL A 136 0.66 -23.44 14.43
CA VAL A 136 1.69 -23.30 15.47
C VAL A 136 1.18 -23.87 16.79
N ASP A 137 2.11 -24.37 17.62
CA ASP A 137 1.81 -24.80 18.98
C ASP A 137 1.10 -23.66 19.76
N PRO A 138 -0.08 -23.92 20.37
CA PRO A 138 -0.82 -22.93 21.15
C PRO A 138 0.00 -22.26 22.26
N ASP A 139 0.97 -22.97 22.86
CA ASP A 139 1.80 -22.44 23.95
C ASP A 139 2.80 -21.37 23.48
N LEU A 140 3.01 -21.24 22.16
CA LEU A 140 3.84 -20.20 21.55
C LEU A 140 3.06 -18.92 21.23
N LEU A 141 1.72 -18.94 21.27
CA LEU A 141 0.92 -17.77 20.93
C LEU A 141 1.03 -16.70 22.03
N PRO A 142 1.33 -15.43 21.69
CA PRO A 142 1.50 -14.38 22.68
C PRO A 142 0.18 -13.91 23.32
N CYS A 143 -0.96 -14.31 22.77
CA CYS A 143 -2.29 -13.96 23.28
C CYS A 143 -3.38 -14.89 22.73
N THR A 144 -4.51 -14.92 23.42
CA THR A 144 -5.74 -15.58 22.97
C THR A 144 -6.56 -14.68 22.05
N GLU A 145 -7.46 -15.28 21.26
CA GLU A 145 -8.43 -14.53 20.45
C GLU A 145 -9.31 -13.62 21.31
N GLU A 146 -9.75 -14.08 22.50
CA GLU A 146 -10.50 -13.28 23.46
C GLU A 146 -9.73 -12.03 23.90
N THR A 147 -8.43 -12.16 24.14
CA THR A 147 -7.57 -11.02 24.49
C THR A 147 -7.49 -10.01 23.35
N LEU A 148 -7.31 -10.47 22.11
CA LEU A 148 -7.33 -9.59 20.94
C LEU A 148 -8.67 -8.88 20.79
N ASN A 149 -9.78 -9.60 20.88
CA ASN A 149 -11.12 -9.05 20.72
C ASN A 149 -11.43 -7.99 21.78
N ARG A 150 -11.04 -8.22 23.04
CA ARG A 150 -11.19 -7.27 24.14
C ARG A 150 -10.37 -6.00 23.92
N LEU A 151 -9.11 -6.13 23.49
CA LEU A 151 -8.23 -4.99 23.23
C LEU A 151 -8.65 -4.18 21.99
N LEU A 152 -9.15 -4.85 20.95
CA LEU A 152 -9.68 -4.21 19.75
C LEU A 152 -10.93 -3.38 20.07
N GLY A 153 -11.84 -3.87 20.91
CA GLY A 153 -13.10 -3.20 21.21
C GLY A 153 -13.97 -2.99 19.95
N ALA A 154 -14.94 -2.08 19.99
CA ALA A 154 -15.80 -1.83 18.84
C ALA A 154 -15.03 -1.16 17.67
N ASP A 155 -15.37 -1.54 16.43
CA ASP A 155 -14.65 -1.10 15.23
C ASP A 155 -14.86 0.39 14.90
N ASP A 156 -16.02 0.95 15.26
CA ASP A 156 -16.39 2.36 15.09
C ASP A 156 -15.39 3.32 15.74
N ARG A 157 -14.78 2.90 16.86
CA ARG A 157 -13.72 3.66 17.55
C ARG A 157 -12.46 3.82 16.71
N TRP A 158 -12.18 2.88 15.81
CA TRP A 158 -11.04 2.94 14.89
C TRP A 158 -11.40 3.70 13.62
N THR A 159 -12.62 3.54 13.12
CA THR A 159 -13.05 4.11 11.84
C THR A 159 -13.71 5.48 11.97
N ASN A 160 -13.59 6.15 13.12
CA ASN A 160 -14.17 7.48 13.33
C ASN A 160 -13.53 8.52 12.39
N PRO A 161 -14.26 9.07 11.40
CA PRO A 161 -13.69 10.00 10.42
C PRO A 161 -13.25 11.33 11.04
N ALA A 162 -13.86 11.72 12.17
CA ALA A 162 -13.48 12.95 12.88
C ALA A 162 -12.04 12.90 13.40
N ALA A 163 -11.49 11.70 13.64
CA ALA A 163 -10.14 11.50 14.15
C ALA A 163 -9.03 12.02 13.22
N MET A 164 -9.30 12.17 11.92
CA MET A 164 -8.35 12.77 10.99
C MET A 164 -8.10 14.26 11.33
N MET A 165 -9.16 14.99 11.67
CA MET A 165 -9.13 16.43 11.93
C MET A 165 -8.91 16.73 13.41
N ASP A 166 -9.55 15.96 14.29
CA ASP A 166 -9.41 16.05 15.75
C ASP A 166 -8.68 14.81 16.31
N PRO A 167 -7.37 14.90 16.59
CA PRO A 167 -6.59 13.76 17.07
C PRO A 167 -7.06 13.23 18.42
N SER A 168 -7.79 14.02 19.22
CA SER A 168 -8.34 13.56 20.51
C SER A 168 -9.44 12.50 20.36
N GLN A 169 -10.04 12.41 19.17
CA GLN A 169 -11.04 11.40 18.82
C GLN A 169 -10.41 10.05 18.42
N SER A 170 -9.08 10.00 18.22
CA SER A 170 -8.40 8.77 17.82
C SER A 170 -8.04 7.89 19.01
N VAL A 171 -8.31 6.58 18.92
CA VAL A 171 -7.92 5.60 19.95
C VAL A 171 -6.47 5.16 19.87
N GLY A 172 -5.70 5.61 18.87
CA GLY A 172 -4.39 5.03 18.54
C GLY A 172 -3.29 5.17 19.58
N GLN A 173 -3.47 6.04 20.58
CA GLN A 173 -2.54 6.22 21.71
C GLN A 173 -3.11 5.74 23.06
N THR A 174 -4.24 5.05 23.05
CA THR A 174 -4.76 4.39 24.26
C THR A 174 -3.85 3.24 24.69
N ARG A 175 -3.97 2.83 25.96
CA ARG A 175 -3.22 1.67 26.50
C ARG A 175 -3.48 0.39 25.70
N ASP A 176 -4.73 0.16 25.31
CA ASP A 176 -5.12 -1.03 24.55
C ASP A 176 -4.52 -1.02 23.14
N ALA A 177 -4.54 0.13 22.44
CA ALA A 177 -3.86 0.29 21.15
C ALA A 177 -2.33 0.09 21.28
N GLY A 178 -1.74 0.56 22.37
CA GLY A 178 -0.33 0.31 22.70
C GLY A 178 -0.04 -1.19 22.87
N GLN A 179 -0.89 -1.91 23.59
CA GLN A 179 -0.76 -3.37 23.76
C GLN A 179 -0.94 -4.12 22.44
N LEU A 180 -1.90 -3.72 21.60
CA LEU A 180 -2.10 -4.31 20.28
C LEU A 180 -0.86 -4.15 19.39
N ARG A 181 -0.13 -3.03 19.50
CA ARG A 181 1.13 -2.85 18.76
C ARG A 181 2.21 -3.83 19.17
N LEU A 182 2.31 -4.13 20.46
CA LEU A 182 3.25 -5.14 20.97
C LEU A 182 2.84 -6.53 20.50
N LEU A 183 1.56 -6.89 20.62
CA LEU A 183 1.06 -8.18 20.18
C LEU A 183 1.19 -8.38 18.66
N ALA A 184 0.95 -7.35 17.85
CA ALA A 184 1.15 -7.42 16.41
C ALA A 184 2.62 -7.68 16.02
N ASP A 185 3.56 -7.09 16.77
CA ASP A 185 5.00 -7.31 16.60
C ASP A 185 5.38 -8.75 16.98
N GLU A 186 4.91 -9.23 18.14
CA GLU A 186 5.15 -10.60 18.62
C GLU A 186 4.56 -11.67 17.67
N LEU A 187 3.34 -11.46 17.16
CA LEU A 187 2.72 -12.36 16.18
C LEU A 187 3.52 -12.41 14.88
N MET A 188 4.06 -11.26 14.42
CA MET A 188 4.94 -11.24 13.25
C MET A 188 6.29 -11.89 13.50
N ALA A 189 6.88 -11.68 14.69
CA ALA A 189 8.10 -12.36 15.09
C ALA A 189 7.91 -13.88 15.14
N LEU A 190 6.76 -14.35 15.65
CA LEU A 190 6.40 -15.76 15.65
C LEU A 190 6.23 -16.31 14.23
N LEU A 191 5.53 -15.59 13.35
CA LEU A 191 5.37 -15.95 11.94
C LEU A 191 6.74 -16.11 11.24
N ASP A 192 7.65 -15.16 11.46
CA ASP A 192 8.99 -15.19 10.88
C ASP A 192 9.81 -16.36 11.46
N ALA A 193 9.80 -16.57 12.79
CA ALA A 193 10.51 -17.65 13.45
C ALA A 193 10.03 -19.04 13.02
N GLN A 194 8.71 -19.20 12.81
CA GLN A 194 8.09 -20.46 12.39
C GLN A 194 8.04 -20.63 10.86
N THR A 195 8.60 -19.72 10.07
CA THR A 195 8.49 -19.74 8.60
C THR A 195 8.89 -21.08 7.96
N PRO A 196 9.98 -21.77 8.34
CA PRO A 196 10.32 -23.07 7.76
C PRO A 196 9.23 -24.13 7.98
N HIS A 197 8.66 -24.18 9.19
CA HIS A 197 7.57 -25.08 9.54
C HIS A 197 6.28 -24.71 8.80
N LEU A 198 5.90 -23.42 8.83
CA LEU A 198 4.69 -22.91 8.20
C LEU A 198 4.66 -23.13 6.68
N ILE A 199 5.80 -22.96 6.00
CA ILE A 199 5.94 -23.24 4.57
C ILE A 199 5.75 -24.72 4.26
N ALA A 200 6.15 -25.61 5.17
CA ALA A 200 5.97 -27.06 5.00
C ALA A 200 4.54 -27.52 5.37
N ALA A 201 3.91 -26.86 6.33
CA ALA A 201 2.61 -27.25 6.89
C ALA A 201 1.41 -26.65 6.15
N SER A 202 1.55 -25.48 5.52
CA SER A 202 0.45 -24.74 4.89
C SER A 202 0.69 -24.45 3.40
N ALA A 203 -0.37 -24.08 2.67
CA ALA A 203 -0.21 -23.63 1.30
C ALA A 203 0.63 -22.35 1.24
N ARG A 204 1.49 -22.24 0.22
CA ARG A 204 2.38 -21.09 0.05
C ARG A 204 1.63 -19.76 -0.01
N GLU A 205 0.44 -19.76 -0.61
CA GLU A 205 -0.42 -18.59 -0.72
C GLU A 205 -1.02 -18.17 0.64
N ASP A 206 -1.39 -19.12 1.49
CA ASP A 206 -1.89 -18.81 2.85
C ASP A 206 -0.80 -18.17 3.69
N TRP A 207 0.44 -18.67 3.60
CA TRP A 207 1.60 -18.03 4.23
C TRP A 207 1.84 -16.60 3.70
N HIS A 208 1.70 -16.38 2.39
CA HIS A 208 1.80 -15.03 1.81
C HIS A 208 0.70 -14.09 2.31
N ARG A 209 -0.55 -14.58 2.43
CA ARG A 209 -1.67 -13.84 3.02
C ARG A 209 -1.42 -13.52 4.49
N ALA A 210 -0.93 -14.46 5.29
CA ALA A 210 -0.56 -14.22 6.69
C ALA A 210 0.49 -13.11 6.81
N ARG A 211 1.54 -13.12 5.96
CA ARG A 211 2.52 -12.04 5.93
C ARG A 211 1.93 -10.70 5.50
N LEU A 212 0.96 -10.69 4.58
CA LEU A 212 0.22 -9.47 4.20
C LEU A 212 -0.54 -8.93 5.40
N TYR A 213 -1.36 -9.76 6.04
CA TYR A 213 -2.14 -9.39 7.22
C TYR A 213 -1.26 -8.82 8.34
N GLY A 214 -0.12 -9.43 8.63
CA GLY A 214 0.77 -8.90 9.66
C GLY A 214 1.46 -7.58 9.31
N ARG A 215 1.84 -7.36 8.05
CA ARG A 215 2.32 -6.02 7.62
C ARG A 215 1.21 -4.97 7.71
N THR A 216 0.00 -5.35 7.29
CA THR A 216 -1.16 -4.46 7.30
C THR A 216 -1.59 -4.09 8.71
N SER A 217 -1.65 -5.05 9.64
CA SER A 217 -2.01 -4.78 11.04
C SER A 217 -1.03 -3.84 11.71
N ILE A 218 0.28 -4.08 11.56
CA ILE A 218 1.34 -3.19 12.06
C ILE A 218 1.22 -1.80 11.43
N GLY A 219 0.97 -1.73 10.12
CA GLY A 219 0.79 -0.48 9.39
C GLY A 219 -0.41 0.33 9.91
N LEU A 220 -1.59 -0.30 10.03
CA LEU A 220 -2.80 0.32 10.55
C LEU A 220 -2.62 0.80 12.00
N LEU A 221 -2.03 -0.01 12.88
CA LEU A 221 -1.79 0.39 14.27
C LEU A 221 -0.81 1.56 14.37
N ARG A 222 0.22 1.61 13.50
CA ARG A 222 1.12 2.77 13.40
C ARG A 222 0.42 4.01 12.86
N TYR A 223 -0.47 3.83 11.89
CA TYR A 223 -1.27 4.92 11.30
C TYR A 223 -2.22 5.51 12.35
N HIS A 224 -2.99 4.67 13.05
CA HIS A 224 -3.86 5.09 14.16
C HIS A 224 -3.08 5.79 15.28
N PHE A 225 -1.91 5.26 15.67
CA PHE A 225 -1.05 5.96 16.64
C PHE A 225 -0.63 7.35 16.17
N GLY A 226 -0.30 7.48 14.89
CA GLY A 226 -0.01 8.77 14.26
C GLY A 226 -1.24 9.67 14.18
N MET A 227 -2.44 9.10 14.01
CA MET A 227 -3.69 9.86 13.94
C MET A 227 -4.00 10.54 15.27
N ALA A 228 -3.68 9.90 16.39
CA ALA A 228 -3.78 10.47 17.74
C ALA A 228 -2.67 11.49 18.09
N ASP A 229 -1.71 11.75 17.20
CA ASP A 229 -0.58 12.66 17.45
C ASP A 229 -1.03 14.14 17.35
N THR A 230 -0.82 14.93 18.40
CA THR A 230 -1.20 16.36 18.43
C THR A 230 -0.15 17.28 17.79
N SER A 231 0.97 16.75 17.32
CA SER A 231 2.03 17.56 16.74
C SER A 231 1.64 18.17 15.39
N PRO A 232 2.20 19.35 15.04
CA PRO A 232 1.98 19.96 13.71
C PRO A 232 2.45 19.10 12.53
N SER A 233 3.29 18.09 12.78
CA SER A 233 3.80 17.17 11.77
C SER A 233 2.92 15.93 11.57
N ARG A 234 1.75 15.83 12.24
CA ARG A 234 0.85 14.67 12.19
C ARG A 234 0.59 14.19 10.76
N LEU A 235 0.06 15.06 9.90
CA LEU A 235 -0.31 14.69 8.53
C LEU A 235 0.90 14.19 7.72
N ALA A 236 2.07 14.81 7.90
CA ALA A 236 3.29 14.40 7.23
C ALA A 236 3.70 12.98 7.65
N ARG A 237 3.51 12.67 8.92
CA ARG A 237 3.78 11.35 9.49
C ARG A 237 2.82 10.31 8.97
N LEU A 238 1.52 10.61 8.89
CA LEU A 238 0.50 9.72 8.33
C LEU A 238 0.79 9.36 6.88
N LEU A 239 1.11 10.35 6.05
CA LEU A 239 1.53 10.13 4.66
C LEU A 239 2.79 9.25 4.58
N GLY A 240 3.77 9.50 5.43
CA GLY A 240 4.97 8.67 5.52
C GLY A 240 4.69 7.22 5.94
N VAL A 241 3.70 6.98 6.81
CA VAL A 241 3.26 5.63 7.17
C VAL A 241 2.58 4.94 5.98
N ARG A 242 1.67 5.62 5.28
CA ARG A 242 1.01 5.10 4.06
C ARG A 242 2.03 4.70 2.99
N ASP A 243 2.94 5.61 2.64
CA ASP A 243 4.02 5.34 1.68
C ASP A 243 4.91 4.16 2.13
N SER A 244 5.16 4.03 3.44
CA SER A 244 5.92 2.89 3.96
C SER A 244 5.16 1.56 3.83
N MET A 245 3.84 1.57 3.97
CA MET A 245 3.00 0.38 3.75
C MET A 245 3.02 0.00 2.27
N MET A 246 2.79 0.98 1.38
CA MET A 246 2.86 0.80 -0.07
C MET A 246 4.20 0.20 -0.52
N ALA A 247 5.30 0.76 -0.02
CA ALA A 247 6.63 0.26 -0.30
C ALA A 247 6.84 -1.19 0.17
N ALA A 248 6.41 -1.53 1.39
CA ALA A 248 6.55 -2.87 1.93
C ALA A 248 5.74 -3.90 1.12
N ASN A 249 4.55 -3.53 0.68
CA ASN A 249 3.70 -4.37 -0.17
C ASN A 249 4.32 -4.60 -1.55
N LEU A 250 4.82 -3.54 -2.21
CA LEU A 250 5.52 -3.68 -3.49
C LEU A 250 6.77 -4.56 -3.40
N LEU A 251 7.54 -4.46 -2.30
CA LEU A 251 8.69 -5.34 -2.07
C LEU A 251 8.27 -6.81 -1.91
N ALA A 252 7.20 -7.07 -1.14
CA ALA A 252 6.67 -8.42 -0.96
C ALA A 252 6.09 -9.00 -2.27
N ILE A 253 5.47 -8.16 -3.11
CA ILE A 253 5.02 -8.54 -4.45
C ILE A 253 6.23 -8.90 -5.32
N ALA A 254 7.27 -8.07 -5.33
CA ALA A 254 8.47 -8.31 -6.11
C ALA A 254 9.19 -9.62 -5.72
N GLU A 255 9.13 -10.03 -4.44
CA GLU A 255 9.64 -11.32 -3.93
C GLU A 255 9.01 -12.53 -4.61
N ARG A 256 7.76 -12.41 -5.08
CA ARG A 256 7.03 -13.48 -5.76
C ARG A 256 7.31 -13.53 -7.26
N GLY A 257 7.68 -12.41 -7.88
CA GLY A 257 8.03 -12.34 -9.29
C GLY A 257 7.98 -10.93 -9.86
N PRO A 258 8.21 -10.77 -11.18
CA PRO A 258 8.05 -9.50 -11.87
C PRO A 258 6.61 -9.01 -11.84
N ALA A 259 6.40 -7.75 -11.44
CA ALA A 259 5.09 -7.12 -11.37
C ALA A 259 5.02 -5.78 -12.13
N LEU A 260 3.84 -5.54 -12.70
CA LEU A 260 3.41 -4.25 -13.23
C LEU A 260 2.74 -3.48 -12.11
N VAL A 261 3.03 -2.18 -12.01
CA VAL A 261 2.49 -1.31 -10.95
C VAL A 261 1.80 -0.12 -11.59
N ASN A 262 0.59 0.24 -11.16
CA ASN A 262 -0.05 1.50 -11.52
C ASN A 262 -0.43 2.30 -10.28
N ALA A 263 -0.06 3.58 -10.29
CA ALA A 263 -0.20 4.50 -9.18
C ALA A 263 -0.15 5.94 -9.68
N HIS A 264 -0.54 6.90 -8.85
CA HIS A 264 -0.26 8.30 -9.06
C HIS A 264 1.25 8.54 -9.15
N ASN A 265 1.65 9.45 -10.03
CA ASN A 265 3.04 9.86 -10.22
C ASN A 265 3.72 10.27 -8.92
N GLY A 266 2.98 10.80 -7.94
CA GLY A 266 3.47 11.18 -6.61
C GLY A 266 4.13 10.04 -5.82
N HIS A 267 3.60 8.82 -5.92
CA HIS A 267 4.10 7.66 -5.19
C HIS A 267 5.26 6.94 -5.89
N LEU A 268 5.48 7.23 -7.19
CA LEU A 268 6.49 6.57 -8.02
C LEU A 268 7.75 7.42 -8.28
N GLN A 269 7.85 8.58 -7.63
CA GLN A 269 8.99 9.47 -7.79
C GLN A 269 10.24 8.87 -7.14
N ARG A 270 11.38 8.93 -7.84
CA ARG A 270 12.70 8.58 -7.28
C ARG A 270 13.13 9.54 -6.19
N ASN A 271 12.69 10.79 -6.33
CA ASN A 271 12.97 11.87 -5.41
C ASN A 271 11.76 12.09 -4.51
N LYS A 272 12.02 12.83 -3.44
CA LYS A 272 11.03 13.26 -2.47
C LYS A 272 9.85 14.00 -3.13
N SER A 273 8.65 13.47 -2.96
CA SER A 273 7.41 14.07 -3.45
C SER A 273 6.90 15.13 -2.47
N THR A 274 6.05 16.03 -2.97
CA THR A 274 5.43 17.10 -2.20
C THR A 274 3.95 17.19 -2.54
N MET A 275 3.11 17.37 -1.52
CA MET A 275 1.68 17.59 -1.66
C MET A 275 1.28 18.83 -0.86
N ARG A 276 0.26 19.55 -1.33
CA ARG A 276 -0.45 20.56 -0.55
C ARG A 276 -1.83 20.02 -0.21
N MET A 277 -2.27 20.25 1.02
CA MET A 277 -3.62 19.92 1.46
C MET A 277 -4.19 21.19 2.08
N GLY A 278 -5.02 21.90 1.30
CA GLY A 278 -5.40 23.29 1.60
C GLY A 278 -4.20 24.26 1.62
N ASP A 279 -4.28 25.31 2.45
CA ASP A 279 -3.26 26.36 2.58
C ASP A 279 -2.04 25.97 3.43
N LEU A 280 -2.01 24.77 4.01
CA LEU A 280 -0.95 24.33 4.92
C LEU A 280 0.07 23.41 4.22
N PRO A 281 1.35 23.78 4.13
CA PRO A 281 2.39 22.86 3.69
C PRO A 281 2.67 21.80 4.77
N VAL A 282 2.63 20.52 4.41
CA VAL A 282 2.82 19.39 5.33
C VAL A 282 4.26 18.85 5.21
N GLY A 283 5.10 19.00 6.25
CA GLY A 283 6.46 18.41 6.32
C GLY A 283 7.20 18.61 7.66
N GLY A 284 7.92 17.59 8.16
CA GLY A 284 8.65 17.58 9.45
C GLY A 284 10.20 17.68 9.37
N ALA A 285 10.87 18.03 10.48
CA ALA A 285 12.30 18.38 10.57
C ALA A 285 13.28 17.18 10.68
N PRO A 286 14.54 17.28 10.20
CA PRO A 286 15.55 16.23 10.35
C PRO A 286 16.44 16.39 11.61
N ALA A 287 16.76 15.26 12.25
CA ALA A 287 17.89 15.14 13.17
C ALA A 287 19.23 15.25 12.41
N ARG A 288 20.19 15.99 12.98
CA ARG A 288 21.52 16.25 12.40
C ARG A 288 22.42 15.01 12.43
N SER A 289 23.17 14.79 11.35
CA SER A 289 24.50 14.14 11.40
C SER A 289 25.44 14.81 10.40
N SER A 290 26.72 14.83 10.77
CA SER A 290 27.82 15.71 10.35
C SER A 290 28.38 15.47 8.94
N ALA A 291 28.66 16.58 8.21
CA ALA A 291 29.74 16.95 7.25
C ALA A 291 30.38 15.92 6.25
N PRO A 292 31.09 16.34 5.16
CA PRO A 292 31.43 17.70 4.72
C PRO A 292 31.00 18.10 3.28
N THR A 293 31.20 19.40 3.04
CA THR A 293 30.94 20.29 1.91
C THR A 293 31.49 19.90 0.54
N TRP A 294 30.75 20.29 -0.52
CA TRP A 294 31.29 20.73 -1.82
C TRP A 294 30.52 21.96 -2.32
N ALA A 295 31.28 22.90 -2.90
CA ALA A 295 30.91 24.27 -3.21
C ALA A 295 30.34 24.45 -4.63
N GLY A 296 29.45 25.44 -4.78
CA GLY A 296 29.08 26.01 -6.08
C GLY A 296 27.79 26.83 -6.05
N GLY A 297 27.90 28.16 -5.99
CA GLY A 297 26.87 29.12 -6.41
C GLY A 297 26.00 29.74 -5.29
N THR A 298 26.12 31.05 -5.12
CA THR A 298 25.35 31.91 -4.18
C THR A 298 23.91 32.20 -4.65
N PRO A 299 23.02 32.63 -3.74
CA PRO A 299 21.57 32.48 -3.85
C PRO A 299 20.83 33.77 -4.27
N SER A 300 19.75 33.62 -5.02
CA SER A 300 18.57 34.48 -4.89
C SER A 300 17.56 33.75 -4.01
N SER A 301 17.15 34.40 -2.91
CA SER A 301 16.32 33.84 -1.86
C SER A 301 14.99 33.25 -2.37
N PRO A 302 14.56 32.12 -1.79
CA PRO A 302 13.20 32.09 -1.26
C PRO A 302 13.13 31.61 0.19
N GLN A 303 12.08 32.09 0.85
CA GLN A 303 11.61 31.82 2.21
C GLN A 303 11.54 30.31 2.57
N PRO A 304 11.52 29.95 3.86
CA PRO A 304 11.84 28.60 4.30
C PRO A 304 10.73 27.59 3.99
N LEU A 305 10.96 26.72 3.00
CA LEU A 305 10.10 25.58 2.67
C LEU A 305 10.55 24.34 3.46
N ALA A 306 9.67 23.84 4.34
CA ALA A 306 9.84 22.62 5.15
C ALA A 306 9.25 21.37 4.45
N ARG A 307 9.77 20.16 4.76
CA ARG A 307 10.12 19.10 3.78
C ARG A 307 9.75 17.67 4.28
N SER A 308 8.94 16.82 3.61
CA SER A 308 8.61 15.42 4.05
C SER A 308 9.49 14.24 3.49
N ALA A 309 10.08 13.36 4.30
CA ALA A 309 11.20 12.48 3.90
C ALA A 309 10.87 11.18 3.10
N THR A 310 10.99 11.20 1.78
CA THR A 310 11.04 10.00 0.91
C THR A 310 12.49 9.50 0.72
N MET A 311 13.19 9.09 1.79
CA MET A 311 14.58 8.61 1.68
C MET A 311 14.78 7.10 1.88
N ALA A 312 13.77 6.36 2.36
CA ALA A 312 13.94 4.93 2.65
C ALA A 312 13.98 4.05 1.40
N TRP A 313 13.28 4.44 0.32
CA TRP A 313 13.14 3.62 -0.89
C TRP A 313 14.45 3.48 -1.69
N ALA A 314 15.16 4.60 -1.90
CA ALA A 314 16.37 4.62 -2.73
C ALA A 314 17.59 3.94 -2.07
N ARG A 315 17.63 3.78 -0.73
CA ARG A 315 18.79 3.17 -0.04
C ARG A 315 18.73 1.64 0.04
N ARG A 316 17.55 1.02 0.17
CA ARG A 316 17.42 -0.46 0.18
C ARG A 316 17.54 -1.11 -1.21
N LEU A 317 17.48 -0.31 -2.29
CA LEU A 317 17.52 -0.78 -3.67
C LEU A 317 18.86 -0.50 -4.38
N ARG A 318 19.98 -0.38 -3.66
CA ARG A 318 21.33 -0.26 -4.26
C ARG A 318 21.81 -1.59 -4.86
N THR A 319 21.09 -2.09 -5.86
CA THR A 319 21.63 -2.95 -6.92
C THR A 319 21.03 -2.45 -8.25
N PRO A 320 21.82 -2.31 -9.34
CA PRO A 320 21.43 -1.48 -10.50
C PRO A 320 20.21 -1.93 -11.32
N SER A 321 19.56 -3.04 -10.98
CA SER A 321 18.66 -3.77 -11.90
C SER A 321 17.20 -3.91 -11.43
N ARG A 322 16.72 -3.16 -10.43
CA ARG A 322 15.47 -3.54 -9.73
C ARG A 322 14.20 -2.74 -10.02
N VAL A 323 14.26 -1.48 -10.48
CA VAL A 323 13.04 -0.66 -10.72
C VAL A 323 13.21 0.25 -11.94
N CYS A 324 12.29 0.15 -12.90
CA CYS A 324 12.16 1.10 -14.01
C CYS A 324 10.86 1.90 -13.85
N CYS A 325 10.98 3.24 -13.84
CA CYS A 325 9.83 4.15 -13.87
C CYS A 325 9.88 4.90 -15.20
N THR A 326 8.86 4.75 -16.04
CA THR A 326 8.73 5.51 -17.29
C THR A 326 7.81 6.71 -17.07
N ARG A 327 8.18 7.87 -17.63
CA ARG A 327 7.42 9.12 -17.52
C ARG A 327 6.91 9.52 -18.90
N SER A 328 5.64 9.95 -18.99
CA SER A 328 5.17 10.77 -20.10
C SER A 328 5.75 12.18 -19.97
N ARG A 329 6.68 12.56 -20.86
CA ARG A 329 7.15 13.95 -20.99
C ARG A 329 6.25 14.69 -21.98
N ARG A 330 5.14 15.24 -21.50
CA ARG A 330 4.58 16.46 -22.09
C ARG A 330 4.46 17.51 -21.00
N SER A 331 5.20 18.61 -21.17
CA SER A 331 5.08 19.83 -20.40
C SER A 331 3.79 20.52 -20.82
N VAL A 332 2.70 20.27 -20.10
CA VAL A 332 1.56 21.18 -20.11
C VAL A 332 1.78 22.12 -18.94
N THR A 333 2.14 23.37 -19.24
CA THR A 333 2.02 24.47 -18.29
C THR A 333 0.53 24.77 -18.14
N SER A 334 -0.12 24.08 -17.20
CA SER A 334 -1.42 24.49 -16.68
C SER A 334 -1.28 24.63 -15.17
N SER A 335 -1.42 25.87 -14.72
CA SER A 335 -1.48 26.31 -13.34
C SER A 335 -2.77 25.83 -12.68
N THR A 336 -2.71 24.69 -12.00
CA THR A 336 -3.54 24.37 -10.83
C THR A 336 -2.86 23.24 -10.04
N PRO A 337 -2.60 23.40 -8.73
CA PRO A 337 -2.24 22.27 -7.88
C PRO A 337 -3.39 21.26 -7.87
N ALA A 338 -3.10 19.98 -7.59
CA ALA A 338 -4.14 19.01 -7.26
C ALA A 338 -4.86 19.47 -5.98
N ASP A 339 -5.99 20.14 -6.15
CA ASP A 339 -6.88 20.50 -5.06
C ASP A 339 -7.68 19.25 -4.68
N TRP A 340 -7.27 18.61 -3.59
CA TRP A 340 -8.09 17.60 -2.94
C TRP A 340 -9.10 18.32 -2.05
N PRO A 341 -10.42 18.24 -2.34
CA PRO A 341 -11.42 18.91 -1.51
C PRO A 341 -11.45 18.29 -0.12
N LEU A 342 -11.34 19.12 0.92
CA LEU A 342 -11.66 18.71 2.28
C LEU A 342 -13.17 18.43 2.36
N PRO A 343 -13.61 17.34 2.99
CA PRO A 343 -15.03 17.19 3.30
C PRO A 343 -15.47 18.36 4.19
N SER A 344 -16.53 19.03 3.77
CA SER A 344 -17.13 20.11 4.56
C SER A 344 -17.68 19.53 5.86
N PRO A 345 -17.47 20.19 7.02
CA PRO A 345 -18.14 19.78 8.24
C PRO A 345 -19.65 20.01 8.07
N THR A 346 -20.44 18.93 8.15
CA THR A 346 -21.88 18.99 8.43
C THR A 346 -22.14 18.92 9.92
#